data_AF-C1G842-F1
#
_entry.id   AF-C1G842-F1
#
_cell.length_a   1.000
_cell.length_b   1.000
_cell.length_c   1.000
_cell.angle_alpha   90.00
_cell.angle_beta   90.00
_cell.angle_gamma   90.00
#
_symmetry.space_group_name_H-M   'P 1'
#
loop_
_entity.id
_entity.type
_entity.pdbx_description
1 polymer ?
#
loop_
_entity_poly.entity_id
_entity_poly.type
_entity_poly.pdbx_seq_one_letter_code
_entity_poly.pdbx_strand_id
1 'polypeptide(L)'
;MVLKRLFTAVVAVFSLLHFAAALDLLSRTNLVVYYGQAPDQPRLRDICLNDRFTNVIILAFVNVFPEQGKGGYPGTNFGNQCSAQVFKNEEGVDTELLSGCQNLIEDIPVCQSEGVRVMLSLGGGLGSYAVTNKRAAEKFADFLWGAFGPKTPAWANKPRPFGDVIIDGFDFDIEHNRFFASTLVRKCCLASQGLPTPHKLAITSMNAKWESFSTSSW
;
A
#
# COMPACT_ATOMS: atom_id res chain seq x y z
N MET A 1 -40.18 60.08 8.67
CA MET A 1 -38.80 59.84 9.17
C MET A 1 -38.97 58.93 10.39
N VAL A 2 -38.45 57.71 10.49
CA VAL A 2 -37.15 57.17 10.08
C VAL A 2 -37.29 55.68 9.73
N LEU A 3 -36.56 55.31 8.68
CA LEU A 3 -36.37 54.00 8.08
C LEU A 3 -35.38 53.14 8.89
N LYS A 4 -35.42 51.81 8.65
CA LYS A 4 -34.39 50.78 8.92
C LYS A 4 -34.49 50.14 10.33
N ARG A 5 -34.33 48.83 10.54
CA ARG A 5 -33.44 47.85 9.88
C ARG A 5 -34.02 46.43 10.01
N LEU A 6 -34.22 45.76 8.88
CA LEU A 6 -34.23 44.30 8.81
C LEU A 6 -32.79 43.83 9.11
N PHE A 7 -32.59 43.08 10.19
CA PHE A 7 -31.35 42.34 10.41
C PHE A 7 -31.47 40.99 9.72
N THR A 8 -31.03 40.91 8.47
CA THR A 8 -30.71 39.64 7.81
C THR A 8 -29.44 39.08 8.47
N ALA A 9 -29.58 37.96 9.19
CA ALA A 9 -28.43 37.20 9.67
C ALA A 9 -27.78 36.50 8.47
N VAL A 10 -26.65 37.05 7.99
CA VAL A 10 -25.79 36.36 7.02
C VAL A 10 -24.92 35.39 7.82
N VAL A 11 -25.33 34.11 7.85
CA VAL A 11 -24.46 33.04 8.34
C VAL A 11 -23.42 32.78 7.25
N ALA A 12 -22.22 33.32 7.42
CA ALA A 12 -21.09 33.00 6.58
C ALA A 12 -20.63 31.57 6.88
N VAL A 13 -21.04 30.61 6.06
CA VAL A 13 -20.48 29.26 6.05
C VAL A 13 -19.08 29.35 5.46
N PHE A 14 -18.07 29.49 6.32
CA PHE A 14 -16.67 29.28 5.92
C PHE A 14 -16.46 27.78 5.70
N SER A 15 -16.67 27.32 4.48
CA SER A 15 -16.23 26.00 4.06
C SER A 15 -14.72 25.92 4.21
N LEU A 16 -14.23 25.13 5.18
CA LEU A 16 -12.83 24.74 5.29
C LEU A 16 -12.45 23.96 4.02
N LEU A 17 -11.99 24.66 2.99
CA LEU A 17 -11.30 24.07 1.86
C LEU A 17 -9.99 23.49 2.39
N HIS A 18 -10.01 22.23 2.80
CA HIS A 18 -8.80 21.44 2.97
C HIS A 18 -8.22 21.26 1.56
N PHE A 19 -7.25 22.11 1.21
CA PHE A 19 -6.37 21.84 0.08
C PHE A 19 -5.53 20.62 0.45
N ALA A 20 -6.04 19.42 0.14
CA ALA A 20 -5.18 18.26 0.04
C ALA A 20 -4.22 18.54 -1.11
N ALA A 21 -2.98 18.91 -0.79
CA ALA A 21 -1.93 18.96 -1.79
C ALA A 21 -1.77 17.53 -2.32
N ALA A 22 -2.26 17.29 -3.53
CA ALA A 22 -2.11 15.99 -4.15
C ALA A 22 -0.62 15.77 -4.42
N LEU A 23 -0.05 14.70 -3.86
CA LEU A 23 1.33 14.31 -4.16
C LEU A 23 1.50 14.17 -5.68
N ASP A 24 2.39 14.97 -6.27
CA ASP A 24 2.81 14.81 -7.65
C ASP A 24 3.86 13.71 -7.72
N LEU A 25 3.45 12.48 -8.05
CA LEU A 25 4.37 11.35 -8.21
C LEU A 25 5.45 11.57 -9.27
N LEU A 26 5.25 12.51 -10.19
CA LEU A 26 6.22 12.85 -11.23
C LEU A 26 7.24 13.91 -10.77
N SER A 27 7.05 14.48 -9.58
CA SER A 27 8.01 15.40 -8.99
C SER A 27 9.32 14.69 -8.68
N ARG A 28 10.43 15.33 -9.07
CA ARG A 28 11.79 14.86 -8.77
C ARG A 28 12.24 15.18 -7.35
N THR A 29 11.41 15.86 -6.56
CA THR A 29 11.71 16.22 -5.16
C THR A 29 11.04 15.30 -4.16
N ASN A 30 10.32 14.26 -4.62
CA ASN A 30 9.70 13.31 -3.71
C ASN A 30 10.77 12.50 -2.98
N LEU A 31 10.73 12.52 -1.65
CA LEU A 31 11.53 11.62 -0.82
C LEU A 31 10.75 10.33 -0.58
N VAL A 32 11.37 9.21 -0.95
CA VAL A 32 10.85 7.86 -0.80
C VAL A 32 11.74 7.10 0.18
N VAL A 33 11.16 6.49 1.21
CA VAL A 33 11.90 5.75 2.23
C VAL A 33 11.35 4.34 2.41
N TYR A 34 12.23 3.36 2.63
CA TYR A 34 11.83 2.00 3.03
C TYR A 34 11.68 1.91 4.54
N TYR A 35 10.70 1.15 4.99
CA TYR A 35 10.39 0.95 6.42
C TYR A 35 9.94 -0.49 6.66
N GLY A 36 10.40 -1.11 7.76
CA GLY A 36 9.96 -2.46 8.13
C GLY A 36 11.07 -3.47 8.39
N GLN A 37 12.35 -3.13 8.20
CA GLN A 37 13.45 -4.10 8.35
C GLN A 37 14.60 -3.62 9.25
N ALA A 38 14.49 -2.42 9.82
CA ALA A 38 15.52 -1.91 10.73
C ALA A 38 15.34 -2.51 12.14
N PRO A 39 16.44 -2.91 12.82
CA PRO A 39 16.37 -3.31 14.23
C PRO A 39 15.80 -2.19 15.10
N ASP A 40 14.94 -2.53 16.05
CA ASP A 40 14.33 -1.60 17.02
C ASP A 40 13.75 -0.31 16.39
N GLN A 41 13.26 -0.41 15.16
CA GLN A 41 12.70 0.74 14.45
C GLN A 41 11.49 1.33 15.19
N PRO A 42 11.32 2.67 15.16
CA PRO A 42 10.18 3.33 15.76
C PRO A 42 8.88 2.94 15.04
N ARG A 43 7.74 3.33 15.59
CA ARG A 43 6.45 3.13 14.93
C ARG A 43 6.38 3.94 13.63
N LEU A 44 5.59 3.45 12.67
CA LEU A 44 5.42 4.11 11.38
C LEU A 44 4.88 5.54 11.54
N ARG A 45 3.95 5.74 12.50
CA ARG A 45 3.38 7.07 12.80
C ARG A 45 4.44 8.12 13.15
N ASP A 46 5.54 7.72 13.79
CA ASP A 46 6.55 8.67 14.26
C ASP A 46 7.30 9.29 13.09
N ILE A 47 7.50 8.54 12.00
CA ILE A 47 8.09 9.06 10.77
C ILE A 47 7.12 10.07 10.16
N CYS A 48 5.86 9.70 10.00
CA CYS A 48 4.85 10.53 9.34
C CYS A 48 4.55 11.84 10.07
N LEU A 49 4.57 11.82 11.41
CA LEU A 49 4.28 13.00 12.23
C LEU A 49 5.47 13.93 12.43
N ASN A 50 6.71 13.44 12.29
CA ASN A 50 7.91 14.22 12.60
C ASN A 50 8.79 14.54 11.39
N ASP A 51 8.77 13.72 10.34
CA ASP A 51 9.48 14.00 9.09
C ASP A 51 8.57 14.70 8.10
N ARG A 52 8.85 15.97 7.82
CA ARG A 52 8.10 16.81 6.88
C ARG A 52 8.56 16.64 5.42
N PHE A 53 9.64 15.91 5.18
CA PHE A 53 10.21 15.74 3.85
C PHE A 53 9.79 14.43 3.20
N THR A 54 9.53 13.38 3.99
CA THR A 54 9.07 12.10 3.46
C THR A 54 7.71 12.24 2.79
N ASN A 55 7.62 11.82 1.52
CA ASN A 55 6.39 11.87 0.74
C ASN A 55 5.80 10.48 0.51
N VAL A 56 6.66 9.46 0.45
CA VAL A 56 6.27 8.07 0.22
C VAL A 56 7.03 7.16 1.18
N ILE A 57 6.31 6.28 1.86
CA ILE A 57 6.88 5.20 2.65
C ILE A 57 6.57 3.88 1.96
N ILE A 58 7.59 3.05 1.81
CA ILE A 58 7.51 1.72 1.27
C ILE A 58 7.63 0.71 2.42
N LEU A 59 6.52 0.04 2.75
CA LEU A 59 6.45 -1.03 3.74
C LEU A 59 7.10 -2.30 3.20
N ALA A 60 8.17 -2.71 3.84
CA ALA A 60 9.04 -3.81 3.45
C ALA A 60 8.88 -4.95 4.47
N PHE A 61 8.38 -6.13 4.12
CA PHE A 61 8.07 -6.66 2.78
C PHE A 61 6.98 -7.75 2.80
N VAL A 62 6.37 -7.98 1.63
CA VAL A 62 5.88 -9.31 1.23
C VAL A 62 7.07 -10.08 0.67
N ASN A 63 7.72 -10.89 1.50
CA ASN A 63 9.02 -11.52 1.19
C ASN A 63 8.92 -13.03 0.86
N VAL A 64 7.74 -13.64 0.94
CA VAL A 64 7.49 -15.01 0.49
C VAL A 64 6.34 -15.01 -0.51
N PHE A 65 6.52 -15.65 -1.66
CA PHE A 65 5.49 -15.68 -2.71
C PHE A 65 4.64 -16.95 -2.63
N PRO A 66 3.39 -16.93 -3.12
CA PRO A 66 2.43 -18.02 -2.91
C PRO A 66 2.91 -19.40 -3.35
N GLU A 67 3.77 -19.50 -4.37
CA GLU A 67 4.29 -20.77 -4.87
C GLU A 67 5.35 -21.40 -3.95
N GLN A 68 5.99 -20.60 -3.09
CA GLN A 68 6.97 -21.06 -2.11
C GLN A 68 6.46 -20.94 -0.66
N GLY A 69 5.35 -20.23 -0.45
CA GLY A 69 4.77 -19.98 0.86
C GLY A 69 3.91 -21.12 1.37
N LYS A 70 3.90 -21.28 2.70
CA LYS A 70 3.02 -22.24 3.37
C LYS A 70 1.54 -21.91 3.17
N GLY A 71 0.73 -22.96 3.00
CA GLY A 71 -0.70 -22.83 2.79
C GLY A 71 -1.10 -22.14 1.47
N GLY A 72 -0.15 -21.93 0.55
CA GLY A 72 -0.40 -21.30 -0.76
C GLY A 72 -0.66 -19.80 -0.69
N TYR A 73 -0.35 -19.15 0.44
CA TYR A 73 -0.47 -17.70 0.63
C TYR A 73 0.92 -17.04 0.57
N PRO A 74 0.99 -15.74 0.23
CA PRO A 74 2.23 -15.00 0.41
C PRO A 74 2.56 -14.86 1.89
N GLY A 75 3.83 -14.62 2.20
CA GLY A 75 4.29 -14.29 3.55
C GLY A 75 4.77 -12.85 3.66
N THR A 76 4.72 -12.32 4.86
CA THR A 76 5.12 -10.94 5.17
C THR A 76 6.06 -10.88 6.35
N ASN A 77 6.96 -9.90 6.32
CA ASN A 77 7.80 -9.56 7.46
C ASN A 77 7.92 -8.04 7.52
N PHE A 78 7.60 -7.43 8.66
CA PHE A 78 7.76 -5.99 8.89
C PHE A 78 8.57 -5.72 10.16
N GLY A 79 9.57 -6.58 10.42
CA GLY A 79 10.46 -6.45 11.56
C GLY A 79 9.70 -6.53 12.88
N ASN A 80 9.90 -5.54 13.74
CA ASN A 80 9.29 -5.46 15.07
C ASN A 80 7.85 -4.86 15.08
N GLN A 81 7.21 -4.67 13.93
CA GLN A 81 5.91 -3.97 13.84
C GLN A 81 4.68 -4.86 13.99
N CYS A 82 4.84 -6.16 13.81
CA CYS A 82 3.76 -7.13 13.95
C CYS A 82 4.14 -8.22 14.95
N SER A 83 3.15 -8.76 15.64
CA SER A 83 3.33 -9.98 16.43
C SER A 83 3.36 -11.22 15.53
N ALA A 84 3.85 -12.34 16.09
CA ALA A 84 4.13 -13.56 15.34
C ALA A 84 2.88 -14.37 14.91
N GLN A 85 1.65 -13.87 15.12
CA GLN A 85 0.46 -14.58 14.64
C GLN A 85 0.38 -14.51 13.11
N VAL A 86 -0.11 -15.59 12.51
CA VAL A 86 -0.30 -15.74 11.06
C VAL A 86 -1.74 -16.07 10.72
N PHE A 87 -2.13 -15.82 9.48
CA PHE A 87 -3.39 -16.34 8.94
C PHE A 87 -3.30 -17.85 8.69
N LYS A 88 -4.47 -18.50 8.73
CA LYS A 88 -4.67 -19.84 8.18
C LYS A 88 -5.33 -19.73 6.81
N ASN A 89 -5.02 -20.65 5.92
CA ASN A 89 -5.72 -20.76 4.64
C ASN A 89 -7.08 -21.45 4.80
N GLU A 90 -7.82 -21.63 3.70
CA GLU A 90 -9.14 -22.25 3.68
C GLU A 90 -9.16 -23.69 4.22
N GLU A 91 -8.03 -24.41 4.17
CA GLU A 91 -7.89 -25.76 4.73
C GLU A 91 -7.42 -25.78 6.20
N GLY A 92 -7.25 -24.62 6.84
CA GLY A 92 -6.82 -24.49 8.24
C GLY A 92 -5.30 -24.60 8.45
N VAL A 93 -4.51 -24.60 7.37
CA VAL A 93 -3.05 -24.66 7.39
C VAL A 93 -2.48 -23.29 7.72
N ASP A 94 -1.54 -23.23 8.67
CA ASP A 94 -0.82 -22.00 8.99
C ASP A 94 0.01 -21.52 7.79
N THR A 95 -0.12 -20.22 7.50
CA THR A 95 0.61 -19.53 6.44
C THR A 95 1.79 -18.76 7.00
N GLU A 96 2.44 -17.96 6.16
CA GLU A 96 3.49 -17.02 6.57
C GLU A 96 3.01 -15.56 6.50
N LEU A 97 1.71 -15.36 6.28
CA LEU A 97 1.09 -14.03 6.24
C LEU A 97 0.76 -13.58 7.66
N LEU A 98 1.39 -12.50 8.12
CA LEU A 98 1.20 -12.00 9.49
C LEU A 98 -0.22 -11.44 9.66
N SER A 99 -0.87 -11.79 10.76
CA SER A 99 -2.21 -11.32 11.14
C SER A 99 -2.21 -10.34 12.31
N GLY A 100 -1.12 -10.29 13.08
CA GLY A 100 -0.96 -9.44 14.28
C GLY A 100 -0.32 -8.09 14.02
N CYS A 101 -0.72 -7.35 12.99
CA CYS A 101 -0.07 -6.09 12.58
C CYS A 101 -0.76 -4.83 13.12
N GLN A 102 -1.17 -4.83 14.40
CA GLN A 102 -1.96 -3.75 14.99
C GLN A 102 -1.30 -2.37 14.88
N ASN A 103 0.03 -2.29 15.04
CA ASN A 103 0.73 -1.01 14.91
C ASN A 103 0.56 -0.41 13.51
N LEU A 104 0.70 -1.23 12.46
CA LEU A 104 0.55 -0.78 11.07
C LEU A 104 -0.90 -0.44 10.74
N ILE A 105 -1.87 -1.20 11.27
CA ILE A 105 -3.31 -0.92 11.11
C ILE A 105 -3.65 0.48 11.61
N GLU A 106 -3.10 0.87 12.75
CA GLU A 106 -3.33 2.20 13.33
C GLU A 106 -2.53 3.30 12.64
N ASP A 107 -1.34 3.01 12.14
CA ASP A 107 -0.38 4.04 11.73
C ASP A 107 -0.48 4.43 10.26
N ILE A 108 -0.85 3.50 9.37
CA ILE A 108 -1.00 3.79 7.94
C ILE A 108 -2.01 4.93 7.70
N PRO A 109 -3.21 4.94 8.32
CA PRO A 109 -4.15 6.04 8.16
C PRO A 109 -3.61 7.38 8.66
N VAL A 110 -2.79 7.39 9.71
CA VAL A 110 -2.13 8.61 10.21
C VAL A 110 -1.21 9.18 9.15
N CYS A 111 -0.37 8.35 8.53
CA CYS A 111 0.50 8.78 7.43
C CYS A 111 -0.28 9.34 6.24
N GLN A 112 -1.34 8.63 5.84
CA GLN A 112 -2.20 9.06 4.75
C GLN A 112 -2.88 10.42 5.06
N SER A 113 -3.29 10.66 6.31
CA SER A 113 -3.85 11.95 6.72
C SER A 113 -2.84 13.10 6.72
N GLU A 114 -1.56 12.80 6.92
CA GLU A 114 -0.45 13.76 6.80
C GLU A 114 0.02 13.94 5.34
N GLY A 115 -0.68 13.32 4.37
CA GLY A 115 -0.34 13.41 2.95
C GLY A 115 0.84 12.52 2.52
N VAL A 116 1.32 11.64 3.40
CA VAL A 116 2.35 10.65 3.10
C VAL A 116 1.71 9.40 2.51
N ARG A 117 2.12 9.00 1.31
CA ARG A 117 1.62 7.76 0.69
C ARG A 117 2.33 6.55 1.27
N VAL A 118 1.58 5.48 1.53
CA VAL A 118 2.10 4.23 2.06
C VAL A 118 1.92 3.11 1.04
N MET A 119 3.02 2.61 0.50
CA MET A 119 3.07 1.53 -0.49
C MET A 119 3.56 0.24 0.15
N LEU A 120 3.20 -0.93 -0.39
CA LEU A 120 3.68 -2.24 0.06
C LEU A 120 4.69 -2.82 -0.92
N SER A 121 5.89 -3.14 -0.46
CA SER A 121 6.93 -3.73 -1.29
C SER A 121 6.88 -5.26 -1.30
N LEU A 122 7.09 -5.81 -2.49
CA LEU A 122 7.25 -7.23 -2.74
C LEU A 122 8.71 -7.55 -3.01
N GLY A 123 9.21 -8.57 -2.32
CA GLY A 123 10.54 -9.12 -2.52
C GLY A 123 11.52 -8.76 -1.40
N GLY A 124 12.55 -7.99 -1.74
CA GLY A 124 13.70 -7.67 -0.88
C GLY A 124 14.88 -8.62 -1.09
N GLY A 125 16.05 -8.25 -0.57
CA GLY A 125 17.31 -8.98 -0.85
C GLY A 125 17.46 -10.35 -0.19
N LEU A 126 16.63 -10.67 0.81
CA LEU A 126 16.68 -11.95 1.53
C LEU A 126 15.61 -12.94 1.04
N GLY A 127 15.98 -14.23 1.01
CA GLY A 127 15.09 -15.32 0.63
C GLY A 127 15.14 -15.69 -0.86
N SER A 128 14.40 -16.75 -1.20
CA SER A 128 14.23 -17.22 -2.58
C SER A 128 12.74 -17.24 -2.90
N TYR A 129 12.25 -16.17 -3.50
CA TYR A 129 10.88 -16.06 -4.00
C TYR A 129 10.90 -16.01 -5.52
N ALA A 130 9.87 -16.60 -6.15
CA ALA A 130 9.73 -16.58 -7.59
C ALA A 130 8.26 -16.71 -7.98
N VAL A 131 7.91 -16.04 -9.07
CA VAL A 131 6.68 -16.36 -9.81
C VAL A 131 7.09 -17.15 -11.04
N THR A 132 6.63 -18.40 -11.16
CA THR A 132 7.12 -19.36 -12.15
C THR A 132 6.34 -19.34 -13.46
N ASN A 133 5.16 -18.73 -13.48
CA ASN A 133 4.33 -18.64 -14.66
C ASN A 133 3.31 -17.49 -14.59
N LYS A 134 2.74 -17.13 -15.75
CA LYS A 134 1.76 -16.06 -15.91
C LYS A 134 0.53 -16.21 -14.99
N ARG A 135 -0.01 -17.44 -14.88
CA ARG A 135 -1.24 -17.69 -14.09
C ARG A 135 -0.98 -17.52 -12.59
N ALA A 136 0.17 -17.94 -12.10
CA ALA A 136 0.60 -17.70 -10.72
C ALA A 136 0.76 -16.19 -10.46
N ALA A 137 1.33 -15.44 -11.40
CA ALA A 137 1.44 -13.98 -11.31
C ALA A 137 0.07 -13.30 -11.19
N GLU A 138 -0.88 -13.69 -12.04
CA GLU A 138 -2.23 -13.11 -12.03
C GLU A 138 -2.97 -13.40 -10.73
N LYS A 139 -2.92 -14.65 -10.24
CA LYS A 139 -3.50 -15.03 -8.94
C LYS A 139 -2.86 -14.28 -7.77
N PHE A 140 -1.55 -14.07 -7.82
CA PHE A 140 -0.86 -13.34 -6.76
C PHE A 140 -1.25 -11.86 -6.77
N ALA A 141 -1.36 -11.22 -7.94
CA ALA A 141 -1.90 -9.86 -8.05
C ALA A 141 -3.33 -9.76 -7.48
N ASP A 142 -4.20 -10.71 -7.83
CA ASP A 142 -5.57 -10.75 -7.29
C ASP A 142 -5.56 -10.91 -5.77
N PHE A 143 -4.63 -11.70 -5.22
CA PHE A 143 -4.43 -11.83 -3.77
C PHE A 143 -4.01 -10.51 -3.13
N LEU A 144 -2.98 -9.86 -3.66
CA LEU A 144 -2.47 -8.60 -3.12
C LEU A 144 -3.55 -7.52 -3.12
N TRP A 145 -4.27 -7.40 -4.23
CA TRP A 145 -5.38 -6.45 -4.35
C TRP A 145 -6.49 -6.75 -3.36
N GLY A 146 -6.87 -8.03 -3.27
CA GLY A 146 -7.87 -8.50 -2.33
C GLY A 146 -7.46 -8.33 -0.87
N ALA A 147 -6.18 -8.47 -0.52
CA ALA A 147 -5.69 -8.48 0.86
C ALA A 147 -5.17 -7.12 1.37
N PHE A 148 -4.78 -6.19 0.47
CA PHE A 148 -4.27 -4.86 0.84
C PHE A 148 -4.96 -3.68 0.12
N GLY A 149 -5.66 -3.93 -0.98
CA GLY A 149 -6.44 -2.92 -1.72
C GLY A 149 -7.87 -2.73 -1.18
N PRO A 150 -8.74 -2.04 -1.93
CA PRO A 150 -10.13 -1.80 -1.55
C PRO A 150 -10.90 -3.09 -1.25
N LYS A 151 -11.84 -3.01 -0.30
CA LYS A 151 -12.73 -4.12 0.01
C LYS A 151 -13.60 -4.46 -1.18
N THR A 152 -13.69 -5.75 -1.49
CA THR A 152 -14.60 -6.25 -2.52
C THR A 152 -15.42 -7.42 -1.97
N PRO A 153 -16.65 -7.63 -2.43
CA PRO A 153 -17.43 -8.81 -2.07
C PRO A 153 -16.73 -10.13 -2.43
N ALA A 154 -15.95 -10.14 -3.51
CA ALA A 154 -15.16 -11.28 -3.95
C ALA A 154 -14.04 -11.66 -2.97
N TRP A 155 -13.63 -10.73 -2.10
CA TRP A 155 -12.65 -10.97 -1.04
C TRP A 155 -13.26 -10.96 0.37
N ALA A 156 -14.57 -11.18 0.48
CA ALA A 156 -15.23 -11.34 1.77
C ALA A 156 -14.68 -12.58 2.49
N ASN A 157 -14.48 -12.47 3.82
CA ASN A 157 -13.99 -13.54 4.69
C ASN A 157 -12.60 -14.12 4.32
N LYS A 158 -11.81 -13.40 3.52
CA LYS A 158 -10.42 -13.73 3.22
C LYS A 158 -9.45 -12.85 4.02
N PRO A 159 -8.16 -13.21 4.11
CA PRO A 159 -7.19 -12.45 4.90
C PRO A 159 -7.10 -10.98 4.51
N ARG A 160 -7.03 -10.14 5.54
CA ARG A 160 -6.82 -8.70 5.46
C ARG A 160 -5.80 -8.31 6.53
N PRO A 161 -4.49 -8.37 6.25
CA PRO A 161 -3.45 -8.15 7.26
C PRO A 161 -3.49 -6.78 7.93
N PHE A 162 -4.00 -5.77 7.21
CA PHE A 162 -4.22 -4.43 7.75
C PHE A 162 -5.72 -4.11 7.97
N GLY A 163 -6.56 -5.14 8.10
CA GLY A 163 -8.01 -4.97 8.30
C GLY A 163 -8.66 -4.14 7.20
N ASP A 164 -9.17 -2.97 7.59
CA ASP A 164 -9.93 -2.06 6.73
C ASP A 164 -9.05 -1.04 5.99
N VAL A 165 -7.77 -0.97 6.36
CA VAL A 165 -6.81 -0.06 5.76
C VAL A 165 -6.56 -0.44 4.30
N ILE A 166 -6.55 0.57 3.44
CA ILE A 166 -6.23 0.46 2.01
C ILE A 166 -4.89 1.16 1.80
N ILE A 167 -3.90 0.43 1.29
CA ILE A 167 -2.59 1.01 0.94
C ILE A 167 -2.67 1.82 -0.36
N ASP A 168 -1.70 2.71 -0.57
CA ASP A 168 -1.65 3.63 -1.71
C ASP A 168 -0.93 3.06 -2.93
N GLY A 169 -0.26 1.90 -2.79
CA GLY A 169 0.68 1.43 -3.82
C GLY A 169 1.22 0.04 -3.59
N PHE A 170 1.74 -0.55 -4.68
CA PHE A 170 2.66 -1.69 -4.58
C PHE A 170 4.01 -1.27 -5.14
N ASP A 171 5.06 -1.62 -4.42
CA ASP A 171 6.43 -1.53 -4.88
C ASP A 171 6.94 -2.94 -5.23
N PHE A 172 7.74 -3.06 -6.28
CA PHE A 172 8.26 -4.33 -6.77
C PHE A 172 9.79 -4.35 -6.67
N ASP A 173 10.29 -4.65 -5.48
CA ASP A 173 11.70 -4.88 -5.22
C ASP A 173 12.08 -6.36 -5.42
N ILE A 174 11.87 -6.83 -6.66
CA ILE A 174 12.10 -8.22 -7.03
C ILE A 174 13.58 -8.43 -7.33
N GLU A 175 14.37 -8.90 -6.39
CA GLU A 175 15.83 -9.01 -6.58
C GLU A 175 16.26 -10.35 -7.18
N HIS A 176 15.36 -11.35 -7.16
CA HIS A 176 15.60 -12.73 -7.60
C HIS A 176 14.58 -13.15 -8.68
N ASN A 177 14.98 -14.06 -9.59
CA ASN A 177 14.08 -14.78 -10.52
C ASN A 177 12.96 -13.95 -11.21
N ARG A 178 13.36 -12.93 -11.99
CA ARG A 178 12.48 -11.87 -12.52
C ARG A 178 11.54 -12.26 -13.68
N PHE A 179 11.57 -13.51 -14.17
CA PHE A 179 10.95 -13.90 -15.45
C PHE A 179 9.46 -13.54 -15.61
N PHE A 180 8.66 -13.66 -14.55
CA PHE A 180 7.23 -13.33 -14.58
C PHE A 180 6.84 -12.13 -13.71
N ALA A 181 7.81 -11.41 -13.15
CA ALA A 181 7.58 -10.21 -12.36
C ALA A 181 6.83 -9.13 -13.15
N SER A 182 7.12 -8.99 -14.45
CA SER A 182 6.44 -8.04 -15.35
C SER A 182 4.94 -8.33 -15.51
N THR A 183 4.52 -9.60 -15.45
CA THR A 183 3.10 -9.96 -15.50
C THR A 183 2.38 -9.52 -14.23
N LEU A 184 3.02 -9.73 -13.08
CA LEU A 184 2.51 -9.31 -11.78
C LEU A 184 2.31 -7.79 -11.74
N VAL A 185 3.34 -7.02 -12.12
CA VAL A 185 3.30 -5.56 -12.24
C VAL A 185 2.16 -5.11 -13.15
N ARG A 186 2.06 -5.69 -14.37
CA ARG A 186 1.03 -5.31 -15.35
C ARG A 186 -0.38 -5.55 -14.83
N LYS A 187 -0.63 -6.68 -14.17
CA LYS A 187 -1.95 -7.02 -13.62
C LYS A 187 -2.34 -6.05 -12.50
N CYS A 188 -1.43 -5.73 -11.58
CA CYS A 188 -1.67 -4.73 -10.54
C CYS A 188 -1.96 -3.34 -11.13
N CYS A 189 -1.26 -2.96 -12.20
CA CYS A 189 -1.50 -1.68 -12.89
C CYS A 189 -2.90 -1.61 -13.52
N LEU A 190 -3.34 -2.69 -14.17
CA LEU A 190 -4.69 -2.75 -14.74
C LEU A 190 -5.78 -2.68 -13.66
N ALA A 191 -5.54 -3.28 -12.47
CA ALA A 191 -6.48 -3.21 -11.35
C ALA A 191 -6.62 -1.77 -10.81
N SER A 192 -5.54 -0.98 -10.80
CA SER A 192 -5.58 0.39 -10.27
C SER A 192 -6.22 1.41 -11.23
N GLN A 193 -6.19 1.17 -12.54
CA GLN A 193 -6.75 2.08 -13.55
C GLN A 193 -8.27 2.24 -13.47
N GLY A 194 -8.99 1.24 -12.92
CA GLY A 194 -10.44 1.27 -12.76
C GLY A 194 -10.95 2.05 -11.54
N LEU A 195 -10.06 2.59 -10.70
CA LEU A 195 -10.45 3.27 -9.47
C LEU A 195 -10.56 4.80 -9.62
N PRO A 196 -11.55 5.43 -8.95
CA PRO A 196 -11.60 6.88 -8.84
C PRO A 196 -10.45 7.39 -7.96
N THR A 197 -9.88 8.55 -8.31
CA THR A 197 -8.94 9.26 -7.45
C THR A 197 -9.59 9.62 -6.10
N PRO A 198 -8.86 9.56 -4.97
CA PRO A 198 -7.40 9.42 -4.85
C PRO A 198 -6.89 7.96 -4.90
N HIS A 199 -7.77 6.96 -5.00
CA HIS A 199 -7.44 5.54 -4.87
C HIS A 199 -6.68 4.93 -6.07
N LYS A 200 -6.16 5.74 -7.00
CA LYS A 200 -5.26 5.24 -8.05
C LYS A 200 -3.96 4.79 -7.42
N LEU A 201 -3.84 3.47 -7.27
CA LEU A 201 -2.71 2.82 -6.64
C LEU A 201 -1.42 3.05 -7.45
N ALA A 202 -0.38 3.59 -6.80
CA ALA A 202 0.93 3.84 -7.41
C ALA A 202 1.72 2.54 -7.54
N ILE A 203 2.50 2.40 -8.63
CA ILE A 203 3.37 1.25 -8.83
C ILE A 203 4.79 1.74 -9.05
N THR A 204 5.72 1.25 -8.23
CA THR A 204 7.16 1.52 -8.34
C THR A 204 7.93 0.21 -8.47
N SER A 205 9.11 0.27 -9.07
CA SER A 205 10.06 -0.83 -9.13
C SER A 205 11.46 -0.22 -9.05
N MET A 206 12.23 -0.54 -8.01
CA MET A 206 13.59 -0.01 -7.85
C MET A 206 14.60 -0.57 -8.85
N ASN A 207 14.40 -1.82 -9.29
CA ASN A 207 15.39 -2.55 -10.09
C ASN A 207 15.07 -2.64 -11.59
N ALA A 208 13.86 -2.26 -11.99
CA ALA A 208 13.62 -1.75 -13.34
C ALA A 208 13.81 -0.24 -13.28
N LYS A 209 14.98 0.22 -13.73
CA LYS A 209 15.29 1.61 -14.15
C LYS A 209 14.02 2.46 -14.20
N TRP A 210 13.86 3.51 -13.38
CA TRP A 210 12.67 4.39 -13.28
C TRP A 210 11.85 4.46 -14.59
N GLU A 211 11.09 3.41 -14.86
CA GLU A 211 10.13 3.37 -15.93
C GLU A 211 8.92 3.77 -15.15
N SER A 212 8.70 5.08 -15.12
CA SER A 212 7.34 5.55 -15.11
C SER A 212 6.63 4.68 -16.14
N PHE A 213 5.78 3.75 -15.69
CA PHE A 213 4.56 3.49 -16.42
C PHE A 213 3.73 4.78 -16.28
N SER A 214 4.27 5.83 -16.90
CA SER A 214 3.57 6.94 -17.49
C SER A 214 2.34 6.29 -18.06
N THR A 215 1.21 6.68 -17.50
CA THR A 215 -0.09 6.59 -18.14
C THR A 215 0.17 6.72 -19.62
N SER A 216 0.07 5.60 -20.36
CA SER A 216 0.08 5.65 -21.80
C SER A 216 -1.01 6.65 -22.15
N SER A 217 -0.55 7.81 -22.62
CA SER A 217 -1.35 8.88 -23.20
C SER A 217 -2.61 8.34 -23.82
N TRP A 218 -3.77 8.60 -23.22
CA TRP A 218 -5.11 8.87 -23.79
C TRP A 218 -6.05 9.27 -22.65
#